data_AF-A9BKB6-F1
#
_entry.id   AF-A9BKB6-F1
#
_cell.length_a   1.000
_cell.length_b   1.000
_cell.length_c   1.000
_cell.angle_alpha   90.00
_cell.angle_beta   90.00
_cell.angle_gamma   90.00
#
_symmetry.space_group_name_H-M   'P 1'
#
loop_
_entity.id
_entity.type
_entity.pdbx_description
1 polymer ?
#
loop_
_entity_poly.entity_id
_entity_poly.type
_entity_poly.pdbx_seq_one_letter_code
_entity_poly.pdbx_strand_id
1 'polypeptide(L)'
;MKSFSTFPNILLKKGVNEYLSNLFPDVKIEKRAYQFLNLMLNNFLNKIIQTCSIFIHHRNGEIFQIKDFLFFIFWSKKKNIPNLKFFDKKILKKKKTRKKLL
;
A
#
# COMPACT_ATOMS: atom_id res chain seq x y z
N MET A 1 -5.84 28.43 15.37
CA MET A 1 -5.49 27.95 14.01
C MET A 1 -4.83 26.60 14.15
N LYS A 2 -5.41 25.52 13.60
CA LYS A 2 -4.68 24.24 13.49
C LYS A 2 -3.50 24.49 12.55
N SER A 3 -2.28 24.30 13.05
CA SER A 3 -1.09 24.40 12.21
C SER A 3 -1.25 23.46 11.02
N PHE A 4 -0.87 23.93 9.83
CA PHE A 4 -0.82 23.08 8.64
C PHE A 4 0.11 21.91 8.98
N SER A 5 -0.50 20.74 9.21
CA SER A 5 0.22 19.51 9.53
C SER A 5 1.23 19.26 8.42
N THR A 6 2.52 19.27 8.77
CA THR A 6 3.58 18.82 7.86
C THR A 6 3.23 17.44 7.35
N PHE A 7 2.99 17.33 6.05
CA PHE A 7 2.77 16.03 5.40
C PHE A 7 3.99 15.14 5.70
N PRO A 8 3.79 13.89 6.15
CA PRO A 8 4.90 12.97 6.33
C PRO A 8 5.55 12.74 4.96
N ASN A 9 6.85 13.01 4.86
CA ASN A 9 7.61 12.65 3.67
C ASN A 9 7.83 11.14 3.69
N ILE A 10 7.26 10.44 2.72
CA ILE A 10 7.44 9.00 2.53
C ILE A 10 8.86 8.71 2.04
N LEU A 11 9.36 9.53 1.11
CA LEU A 11 10.70 9.42 0.56
C LEU A 11 11.62 10.46 1.17
N LEU A 12 12.82 10.05 1.55
CA LEU A 12 13.89 10.98 1.93
C LEU A 12 14.48 11.63 0.68
N LYS A 13 14.70 12.95 0.74
CA LYS A 13 15.32 13.70 -0.38
C LYS A 13 16.66 13.12 -0.82
N LYS A 14 17.45 12.61 0.13
CA LYS A 14 18.73 11.93 -0.13
C LYS A 14 18.52 10.71 -1.03
N GLY A 15 17.60 9.81 -0.68
CA GLY A 15 17.30 8.61 -1.47
C GLY A 15 16.74 8.93 -2.87
N VAL A 16 15.95 10.00 -2.99
CA VAL A 16 15.48 10.47 -4.31
C VAL A 16 16.65 10.95 -5.17
N ASN A 17 17.58 11.73 -4.60
CA ASN A 17 18.76 12.18 -5.32
C ASN A 17 19.71 11.03 -5.67
N GLU A 18 19.91 10.05 -4.78
CA GLU A 18 20.70 8.85 -5.09
C GLU A 18 20.10 8.09 -6.27
N TYR A 19 18.78 7.89 -6.28
CA TYR A 19 18.08 7.26 -7.40
C TYR A 19 18.22 8.06 -8.70
N LEU A 20 18.07 9.39 -8.64
CA LEU A 20 18.22 10.26 -9.80
C LEU A 20 19.65 10.25 -10.34
N SER A 21 20.66 10.34 -9.49
CA SER A 21 22.07 10.35 -9.92
C SER A 21 22.50 9.04 -10.58
N ASN A 22 21.87 7.91 -10.24
CA ASN A 22 22.10 6.64 -10.94
C ASN A 22 21.58 6.64 -12.39
N LEU A 23 20.59 7.47 -12.70
CA LEU A 23 19.99 7.59 -14.03
C LEU A 23 20.54 8.79 -14.81
N PHE A 24 20.74 9.90 -14.11
CA PHE A 24 21.15 11.19 -14.62
C PHE A 24 22.10 11.85 -13.59
N PRO A 25 23.42 11.64 -13.70
CA PRO A 25 24.41 12.03 -12.68
C PRO A 25 24.33 13.49 -12.24
N ASP A 26 24.04 14.39 -13.18
CA ASP A 26 24.03 15.84 -12.94
C ASP A 26 22.66 16.39 -12.52
N VAL A 27 21.64 15.53 -12.42
CA VAL A 27 20.27 15.95 -12.08
C VAL A 27 20.02 15.78 -10.58
N LYS A 28 19.55 16.85 -9.95
CA LYS A 28 19.07 16.84 -8.56
C LYS A 28 17.63 17.29 -8.50
N ILE A 29 16.87 16.74 -7.55
CA ILE A 29 15.48 17.13 -7.38
C ILE A 29 15.36 18.51 -6.69
N GLU A 30 14.59 19.39 -7.32
CA GLU A 30 14.21 20.68 -6.76
C GLU A 30 13.29 20.50 -5.54
N LYS A 31 13.24 21.48 -4.64
CA LYS A 31 12.43 21.40 -3.41
C LYS A 31 10.95 21.21 -3.70
N ARG A 32 10.38 21.98 -4.64
CA ARG A 32 8.95 21.91 -4.97
C ARG A 32 8.60 20.59 -5.65
N ALA A 33 9.44 20.15 -6.59
CA ALA A 33 9.29 18.84 -7.23
C ALA A 33 9.32 17.70 -6.20
N TYR A 34 10.24 17.75 -5.23
CA TYR A 34 10.31 16.77 -4.14
C TYR A 34 9.06 16.76 -3.24
N GLN A 35 8.53 17.94 -2.89
CA GLN A 35 7.30 18.06 -2.11
C GLN A 35 6.10 17.51 -2.88
N PHE A 36 6.00 17.84 -4.17
CA PHE A 36 4.95 17.34 -5.04
C PHE A 36 5.01 15.81 -5.21
N LEU A 37 6.20 15.25 -5.41
CA LEU A 37 6.42 13.80 -5.46
C LEU A 37 5.91 13.11 -4.18
N ASN A 38 6.28 13.63 -3.01
CA ASN A 38 5.81 13.07 -1.74
C ASN A 38 4.29 13.21 -1.55
N LEU A 39 3.69 14.32 -2.02
CA LEU A 39 2.24 14.49 -1.99
C LEU A 39 1.54 13.44 -2.87
N MET A 40 2.04 13.23 -4.09
CA MET A 40 1.49 12.23 -5.02
C MET A 40 1.61 10.81 -4.45
N LEU A 41 2.74 10.49 -3.85
CA LEU A 41 2.94 9.20 -3.19
C LEU A 41 2.02 9.01 -1.98
N ASN A 42 1.82 10.04 -1.16
CA ASN A 42 0.88 9.98 -0.04
C ASN A 42 -0.55 9.72 -0.52
N ASN A 43 -0.99 10.43 -1.55
CA ASN A 43 -2.32 10.22 -2.13
C ASN A 43 -2.47 8.79 -2.69
N PHE A 44 -1.42 8.27 -3.33
CA PHE A 44 -1.41 6.91 -3.85
C PHE A 44 -1.44 5.86 -2.72
N LEU A 45 -0.61 6.00 -1.68
CA LEU A 45 -0.61 5.09 -0.53
C LEU A 45 -1.93 5.13 0.23
N ASN A 46 -2.53 6.30 0.43
CA ASN A 46 -3.83 6.42 1.06
C ASN A 46 -4.90 5.63 0.30
N LYS A 47 -4.91 5.71 -1.04
CA LYS A 47 -5.83 4.94 -1.88
C LYS A 47 -5.61 3.44 -1.75
N ILE A 48 -4.35 2.98 -1.72
CA ILE A 48 -4.01 1.57 -1.49
C ILE A 48 -4.54 1.12 -0.12
N ILE A 49 -4.18 1.85 0.94
CA ILE A 49 -4.54 1.49 2.32
C ILE A 49 -6.05 1.42 2.46
N GLN A 50 -6.78 2.44 2.01
CA GLN A 50 -8.26 2.44 2.06
C GLN A 50 -8.87 1.22 1.38
N THR A 51 -8.39 0.87 0.18
CA THR A 51 -8.92 -0.27 -0.58
C THR A 51 -8.57 -1.61 0.11
N CYS A 52 -7.33 -1.76 0.53
CA CYS A 52 -6.86 -2.98 1.20
C CYS A 52 -7.52 -3.15 2.57
N SER A 53 -7.76 -2.08 3.32
CA SER A 53 -8.46 -2.12 4.61
C SER A 53 -9.86 -2.70 4.50
N ILE A 54 -10.60 -2.36 3.43
CA ILE A 54 -11.93 -2.96 3.16
C ILE A 54 -11.80 -4.48 3.06
N PHE A 55 -10.79 -4.96 2.32
CA PHE A 55 -10.59 -6.38 2.11
C PHE A 55 -10.07 -7.11 3.37
N ILE A 56 -9.19 -6.47 4.13
CA ILE A 56 -8.72 -6.95 5.44
C ILE A 56 -9.90 -7.17 6.39
N HIS A 57 -10.79 -6.18 6.49
CA HIS A 57 -12.01 -6.30 7.29
C HIS A 57 -12.93 -7.40 6.76
N HIS A 58 -13.13 -7.50 5.44
CA HIS A 58 -13.94 -8.56 4.83
C HIS A 58 -13.45 -9.97 5.18
N ARG A 59 -12.13 -10.18 5.27
CA ARG A 59 -11.56 -11.47 5.70
C ARG A 59 -11.38 -11.63 7.22
N ASN A 60 -11.90 -10.70 8.03
CA ASN A 60 -11.69 -10.62 9.48
C ASN A 60 -10.20 -10.67 9.88
N GLY A 61 -9.34 -10.05 9.07
CA GLY A 61 -7.91 -9.93 9.36
C GLY A 61 -7.59 -8.63 10.11
N GLU A 62 -6.43 -8.61 10.75
CA GLU A 62 -5.88 -7.41 11.40
C GLU A 62 -4.53 -6.98 10.79
N ILE A 63 -3.88 -7.89 10.06
CA ILE A 63 -2.55 -7.70 9.48
C ILE A 63 -2.69 -7.50 7.98
N PHE A 64 -2.00 -6.51 7.42
CA PHE A 64 -1.92 -6.28 5.97
C PHE A 64 -1.12 -7.42 5.30
N GLN A 65 -1.73 -8.10 4.33
CA GLN A 65 -1.15 -9.23 3.63
C GLN A 65 -0.93 -8.92 2.15
N ILE A 66 -0.01 -9.65 1.52
CA ILE A 66 0.27 -9.54 0.08
C ILE A 66 -0.98 -9.75 -0.78
N LYS A 67 -1.92 -10.60 -0.33
CA LYS A 67 -3.18 -10.85 -1.03
C LYS A 67 -4.07 -9.61 -1.11
N ASP A 68 -4.04 -8.75 -0.09
CA ASP A 68 -4.82 -7.52 -0.05
C ASP A 68 -4.28 -6.52 -1.08
N PHE A 69 -2.94 -6.40 -1.16
CA PHE A 69 -2.28 -5.56 -2.16
C PHE A 69 -2.53 -6.03 -3.59
N LEU A 70 -2.45 -7.35 -3.81
CA LEU A 70 -2.71 -7.93 -5.12
C LEU A 70 -4.18 -7.74 -5.55
N PHE A 71 -5.12 -7.81 -4.59
CA PHE A 71 -6.52 -7.43 -4.84
C PHE A 71 -6.65 -5.96 -5.25
N PHE A 72 -5.95 -5.04 -4.59
CA PHE A 72 -5.93 -3.63 -5.00
C PHE A 72 -5.42 -3.45 -6.44
N ILE A 73 -4.33 -4.13 -6.83
CA ILE A 73 -3.82 -4.04 -8.21
C ILE A 73 -4.85 -4.59 -9.21
N PHE A 74 -5.50 -5.72 -8.88
CA PHE A 74 -6.55 -6.31 -9.70
C PHE A 74 -7.76 -5.38 -9.85
N TRP A 75 -8.20 -4.76 -8.76
CA TRP A 75 -9.34 -3.83 -8.75
C TRP A 75 -9.02 -2.52 -9.48
N SER A 76 -7.79 -2.02 -9.36
CA SER A 76 -7.32 -0.77 -9.96
C SER A 76 -7.06 -0.90 -11.46
N LYS A 77 -6.57 -2.06 -11.92
CA LYS A 77 -6.38 -2.36 -13.35
C LYS A 77 -7.60 -3.13 -13.86
N LYS A 78 -8.49 -2.48 -14.62
CA LYS A 78 -9.59 -3.12 -15.38
C LYS A 78 -9.14 -4.21 -16.40
N LYS A 79 -7.90 -4.70 -16.38
CA LYS A 79 -7.37 -5.72 -17.30
C LYS A 79 -6.51 -6.76 -16.58
N ASN A 80 -6.89 -8.02 -16.81
CA ASN A 80 -6.19 -9.30 -16.67
C ASN A 80 -4.78 -9.25 -16.03
N ILE A 81 -4.69 -9.70 -14.78
CA ILE A 81 -3.45 -10.13 -14.13
C ILE A 81 -3.39 -11.66 -14.19
N PRO A 82 -2.21 -12.28 -14.36
CA PRO A 82 -2.06 -13.72 -14.48
C PRO A 82 -2.74 -14.42 -13.30
N ASN A 83 -3.38 -15.55 -13.60
CA ASN A 83 -4.13 -16.39 -12.68
C ASN A 83 -3.18 -17.04 -11.64
N LEU A 84 -2.63 -16.23 -10.73
CA LEU A 84 -1.76 -16.66 -9.64
C LEU A 84 -2.63 -17.25 -8.53
N LYS A 85 -3.29 -18.39 -8.77
CA LYS A 85 -3.95 -19.27 -7.77
C LYS A 85 -4.34 -18.53 -6.47
N PHE A 86 -5.16 -17.49 -6.59
CA PHE A 86 -5.22 -16.40 -5.60
C PHE A 86 -5.92 -16.75 -4.29
N PHE A 87 -6.69 -17.82 -4.30
CA PHE A 87 -7.43 -18.29 -3.14
C PHE A 87 -7.11 -19.76 -2.93
N ASP A 88 -6.10 -20.01 -2.10
CA ASP A 88 -5.95 -21.30 -1.45
C ASP A 88 -7.26 -21.59 -0.69
N LYS A 89 -8.08 -22.50 -1.23
CA LYS A 89 -9.35 -22.97 -0.63
C LYS A 89 -9.18 -23.44 0.82
N LYS A 90 -7.95 -23.64 1.29
CA LYS A 90 -7.59 -24.08 2.63
C LYS A 90 -7.71 -23.02 3.74
N ILE A 91 -7.81 -21.72 3.43
CA ILE A 91 -7.92 -20.68 4.48
C ILE A 91 -9.36 -20.53 5.02
N LEU A 92 -10.36 -21.05 4.31
CA LEU A 92 -11.75 -21.14 4.80
C LEU A 92 -12.00 -22.34 5.73
N LYS A 93 -10.98 -22.81 6.46
CA LYS A 93 -11.20 -23.83 7.50
C LYS A 93 -11.87 -23.18 8.72
N LYS A 94 -13.20 -23.31 8.72
CA LYS A 94 -14.18 -23.22 9.83
C LYS A 94 -13.62 -22.84 11.22
N LYS A 95 -14.18 -21.79 11.83
CA LYS A 95 -14.15 -21.55 13.29
C LYS A 95 -14.40 -22.87 14.01
N LYS A 96 -13.38 -23.44 14.65
CA LYS A 96 -13.61 -24.46 15.67
C LYS A 96 -14.35 -23.76 16.81
N THR A 97 -15.58 -24.17 17.04
CA THR A 97 -16.35 -23.78 18.22
C THR A 97 -15.51 -24.07 19.46
N ARG A 98 -15.20 -23.03 20.24
CA ARG A 98 -14.53 -23.16 21.53
C ARG A 98 -15.48 -23.97 22.42
N LYS A 99 -15.19 -25.26 22.66
CA LYS A 99 -15.90 -26.04 23.68
C LYS A 99 -15.76 -25.26 25.00
N LYS A 100 -16.88 -24.82 25.59
CA LYS A 100 -16.93 -24.48 27.01
C LYS A 100 -16.58 -25.76 27.76
N LEU A 101 -15.50 -25.76 28.52
CA LEU A 101 -15.30 -26.74 29.58
C LEU A 101 -16.32 -26.39 30.66
N LEU A 102 -17.30 -27.29 30.83
CA LEU A 102 -18.10 -27.40 32.06
C LEU A 102 -17.27 -28.17 33.08
#